data_AF-A0AAN8EXB0-F1
#
_entry.id   AF-A0AAN8EXB0-F1
#
_cell.length_a   1.000
_cell.length_b   1.000
_cell.length_c   1.000
_cell.angle_alpha   90.00
_cell.angle_beta   90.00
_cell.angle_gamma   90.00
#
_symmetry.space_group_name_H-M   'P 1'
#
loop_
_entity.id
_entity.type
_entity.pdbx_description
1 polymer ?
#
loop_
_entity_poly.entity_id
_entity_poly.type
_entity_poly.pdbx_seq_one_letter_code
_entity_poly.pdbx_strand_id
1 'polypeptide(L)'
;LSDRFDFAIHQMRRFCGVGYVGFNNAVFLSERETADRNYALSYYMREHKVFPPDTHLQDTLDLYFQLCSIETNCDTLAVMAATLANGGVNPMNGERVINNRACRDTLSLMYSCGMYDWSGQFAFRVRIS
;
A
#
# COMPACT_ATOMS: atom_id res chain seq x y z
N LEU A 1 -0.35 -1.52 -17.89
CA LEU A 1 0.46 -1.07 -16.73
C LEU A 1 0.01 0.30 -16.24
N SER A 2 0.02 1.35 -17.07
CA SER A 2 -0.41 2.71 -16.69
C SER A 2 -1.75 2.74 -15.95
N ASP A 3 -2.80 2.15 -16.51
CA ASP A 3 -4.16 2.21 -15.94
C ASP A 3 -4.27 1.67 -14.49
N ARG A 4 -3.47 0.66 -14.14
CA ARG A 4 -3.46 0.07 -12.79
C ARG A 4 -2.80 1.02 -11.79
N PHE A 5 -1.70 1.65 -12.19
CA PHE A 5 -1.02 2.63 -11.36
C PHE A 5 -1.85 3.92 -11.22
N ASP A 6 -2.46 4.38 -12.32
CA ASP A 6 -3.36 5.53 -12.32
C ASP A 6 -4.57 5.29 -11.40
N PHE A 7 -5.15 4.10 -11.42
CA PHE A 7 -6.18 3.69 -10.47
C PHE A 7 -5.68 3.76 -9.02
N ALA A 8 -4.48 3.23 -8.73
CA ALA A 8 -3.93 3.23 -7.38
C ALA A 8 -3.66 4.66 -6.86
N ILE A 9 -3.04 5.51 -7.67
CA ILE A 9 -2.83 6.93 -7.35
C ILE A 9 -4.16 7.64 -7.14
N HIS A 10 -5.16 7.37 -7.98
CA HIS A 10 -6.49 7.91 -7.79
C HIS A 10 -7.09 7.48 -6.44
N GLN A 11 -6.95 6.21 -6.03
CA GLN A 11 -7.39 5.78 -4.70
C GLN A 11 -6.64 6.49 -3.59
N MET A 12 -5.31 6.63 -3.68
CA MET A 12 -4.51 7.36 -2.70
C MET A 12 -4.97 8.82 -2.57
N ARG A 13 -5.29 9.47 -3.69
CA ARG A 13 -5.86 10.83 -3.69
C ARG A 13 -7.20 10.91 -2.97
N ARG A 14 -8.06 9.89 -3.11
CA ARG A 14 -9.32 9.82 -2.35
C ARG A 14 -9.08 9.68 -0.85
N PHE A 15 -8.07 8.90 -0.44
CA PHE A 15 -7.68 8.76 0.97
C PHE A 15 -7.21 10.08 1.61
N CYS A 16 -6.53 10.95 0.86
CA CYS A 16 -6.09 12.25 1.40
C CYS A 16 -7.02 13.43 1.12
N GLY A 17 -7.89 13.34 0.12
CA GLY A 17 -8.76 14.44 -0.33
C GLY A 17 -7.97 15.49 -1.11
N VAL A 18 -7.28 16.39 -0.41
CA VAL A 18 -6.57 17.54 -1.00
C VAL A 18 -5.04 17.49 -0.83
N GLY A 19 -4.53 16.47 -0.13
CA GLY A 19 -3.10 16.33 0.16
C GLY A 19 -2.22 15.96 -1.05
N TYR A 20 -0.90 16.02 -0.86
CA TYR A 20 0.10 15.74 -1.88
C TYR A 20 0.33 14.24 -2.05
N VAL A 21 0.11 13.74 -3.27
CA VAL A 21 0.47 12.38 -3.68
C VAL A 21 1.27 12.47 -4.97
N GLY A 22 2.57 12.21 -4.86
CA GLY A 22 3.53 12.25 -5.95
C GLY A 22 4.08 10.87 -6.29
N PHE A 23 5.08 10.86 -7.17
CA PHE A 23 5.78 9.65 -7.58
C PHE A 23 7.27 9.94 -7.74
N ASN A 24 8.11 9.14 -7.09
CA ASN A 24 9.56 9.29 -7.15
C ASN A 24 10.17 8.31 -8.16
N ASN A 25 10.40 8.78 -9.37
CA ASN A 25 10.99 7.96 -10.43
C ASN A 25 12.42 7.47 -10.12
N ALA A 26 13.20 8.24 -9.35
CA ALA A 26 14.56 7.83 -8.99
C ALA A 26 14.54 6.63 -8.02
N VAL A 27 13.63 6.64 -7.04
CA VAL A 27 13.41 5.49 -6.15
C VAL A 27 12.91 4.29 -6.94
N PHE A 28 11.95 4.46 -7.86
CA PHE A 28 11.44 3.37 -8.69
C PHE A 28 12.54 2.67 -9.50
N LEU A 29 13.39 3.45 -10.18
CA LEU A 29 14.50 2.90 -10.95
C LEU A 29 15.49 2.18 -10.03
N SER A 30 15.83 2.78 -8.89
CA SER A 30 16.75 2.19 -7.92
C SER A 30 16.22 0.89 -7.30
N GLU A 31 14.94 0.84 -6.93
CA GLU A 31 14.31 -0.38 -6.41
C GLU A 31 14.30 -1.47 -7.48
N ARG A 32 13.88 -1.15 -8.71
CA ARG A 32 13.81 -2.12 -9.79
C ARG A 32 15.17 -2.73 -10.14
N GLU A 33 16.25 -1.95 -10.08
CA GLU A 33 17.62 -2.40 -10.38
C GLU A 33 18.22 -3.29 -9.28
N THR A 34 17.78 -3.16 -8.03
CA THR A 34 18.39 -3.84 -6.87
C THR A 34 17.49 -4.91 -6.23
N ALA A 35 16.31 -5.16 -6.80
CA ALA A 35 15.28 -6.01 -6.18
C ALA A 35 15.41 -7.52 -6.46
N ASP A 36 16.63 -8.07 -6.44
CA ASP A 36 16.89 -9.51 -6.66
C ASP A 36 16.03 -10.41 -5.76
N ARG A 37 15.85 -10.00 -4.50
CA ARG A 37 15.01 -10.72 -3.53
C ARG A 37 13.55 -10.79 -3.96
N ASN A 38 13.02 -9.68 -4.50
CA ASN A 38 11.63 -9.61 -4.94
C ASN A 38 11.43 -10.44 -6.21
N TYR A 39 12.40 -10.41 -7.13
CA TYR A 39 12.39 -11.31 -8.29
C TYR A 39 12.38 -12.78 -7.85
N ALA A 40 13.31 -13.20 -6.98
CA ALA A 40 13.37 -14.57 -6.48
C ALA A 40 12.06 -15.01 -5.82
N LEU A 41 11.49 -14.19 -4.94
CA LEU A 41 10.20 -14.47 -4.29
C LEU A 41 9.06 -14.58 -5.32
N SER A 42 9.04 -13.70 -6.31
CA SER A 42 8.00 -13.72 -7.34
C SER A 42 8.05 -14.99 -8.19
N TYR A 43 9.25 -15.48 -8.52
CA TYR A 43 9.41 -16.75 -9.23
C TYR A 43 8.95 -17.94 -8.38
N TYR A 44 9.29 -17.94 -7.09
CA TYR A 44 8.83 -18.93 -6.13
C TYR A 44 7.29 -18.96 -6.01
N MET A 45 6.66 -17.78 -5.87
CA MET A 45 5.19 -17.67 -5.85
C MET A 45 4.54 -18.16 -7.15
N ARG A 46 5.19 -17.95 -8.30
CA ARG A 46 4.73 -18.44 -9.61
C ARG A 46 4.76 -19.96 -9.69
N GLU A 47 5.83 -20.59 -9.22
CA GLU A 47 5.93 -22.06 -9.14
C GLU A 47 4.80 -22.65 -8.30
N HIS A 48 4.49 -22.01 -7.16
CA HIS A 48 3.39 -22.39 -6.29
C HIS A 48 1.99 -21.96 -6.78
N LYS A 49 1.88 -21.40 -7.98
CA LYS A 49 0.61 -20.96 -8.61
C LYS A 49 -0.22 -20.03 -7.72
N VAL A 50 0.45 -19.15 -6.97
CA VAL A 50 -0.20 -18.19 -6.07
C VAL A 50 -0.84 -17.04 -6.85
N PHE A 51 -0.30 -16.72 -8.03
CA PHE A 51 -0.86 -15.67 -8.89
C PHE A 51 -2.13 -16.15 -9.60
N PRO A 52 -3.09 -15.24 -9.86
CA PRO A 52 -4.21 -15.52 -10.74
C PRO A 52 -3.75 -16.03 -12.12
N PRO A 53 -4.60 -16.80 -12.83
CA PRO A 53 -4.35 -17.17 -14.22
C PRO A 53 -4.01 -15.92 -15.07
N ASP A 54 -3.15 -16.10 -16.07
CA ASP A 54 -2.74 -15.06 -17.02
C ASP A 54 -1.99 -13.85 -16.42
N THR A 55 -1.42 -14.00 -15.21
CA THR A 55 -0.59 -12.96 -14.60
C THR A 55 0.78 -12.86 -15.26
N HIS A 56 1.11 -11.69 -15.81
CA HIS A 56 2.48 -11.36 -16.22
C HIS A 56 3.30 -10.93 -15.00
N LEU A 57 4.37 -11.68 -14.72
CA LEU A 57 5.20 -11.49 -13.53
C LEU A 57 5.95 -10.15 -13.54
N GLN A 58 6.52 -9.79 -14.69
CA GLN A 58 7.26 -8.55 -14.86
C GLN A 58 6.37 -7.33 -14.64
N ASP A 59 5.20 -7.29 -15.28
CA ASP A 59 4.21 -6.23 -15.08
C ASP A 59 3.74 -6.12 -13.61
N THR A 60 3.69 -7.25 -12.90
CA THR A 60 3.28 -7.27 -11.48
C THR A 60 4.37 -6.70 -10.59
N LEU A 61 5.63 -7.03 -10.86
CA LEU A 61 6.78 -6.47 -10.14
C LEU A 61 6.99 -4.98 -10.45
N ASP A 62 6.87 -4.58 -11.72
CA ASP A 62 6.96 -3.18 -12.11
C ASP A 62 5.89 -2.35 -11.39
N LEU A 63 4.64 -2.84 -11.32
CA LEU A 63 3.61 -2.17 -10.52
C LEU A 63 3.94 -2.16 -9.02
N TYR A 64 4.49 -3.26 -8.47
CA TYR A 64 4.91 -3.29 -7.06
C TYR A 64 5.93 -2.19 -6.75
N PHE A 65 6.99 -2.06 -7.56
CA PHE A 65 8.00 -1.01 -7.38
C PHE A 65 7.41 0.39 -7.58
N GLN A 66 6.48 0.54 -8.53
CA GLN A 66 5.77 1.80 -8.71
C GLN A 66 4.98 2.21 -7.45
N LEU A 67 4.28 1.26 -6.82
CA LEU A 67 3.52 1.52 -5.60
C LEU A 67 4.41 1.86 -4.40
N CYS A 68 5.57 1.20 -4.28
CA CYS A 68 6.58 1.50 -3.25
C CYS A 68 7.24 2.87 -3.44
N SER A 69 7.22 3.39 -4.67
CA SER A 69 7.81 4.68 -5.03
C SER A 69 6.82 5.86 -5.00
N ILE A 70 5.59 5.64 -4.49
CA ILE A 70 4.64 6.73 -4.23
C ILE A 70 5.17 7.57 -3.07
N GLU A 71 5.17 8.89 -3.24
CA GLU A 71 5.63 9.83 -2.22
C GLU A 71 4.49 10.70 -1.70
N THR A 72 4.56 11.05 -0.42
CA THR A 72 3.61 11.91 0.26
C THR A 72 4.29 12.66 1.40
N ASN A 73 3.58 13.56 2.07
CA ASN A 73 4.07 14.28 3.25
C ASN A 73 3.31 13.85 4.52
N CYS A 74 3.84 14.20 5.69
CA CYS A 74 3.27 13.78 6.98
C CYS A 74 1.81 14.22 7.15
N ASP A 75 1.46 15.44 6.73
CA ASP A 75 0.09 15.96 6.85
C ASP A 75 -0.88 15.14 6.00
N THR A 76 -0.47 14.81 4.78
CA THR A 76 -1.26 14.00 3.86
C THR A 76 -1.42 12.58 4.40
N LEU A 77 -0.34 11.96 4.87
CA LEU A 77 -0.37 10.62 5.45
C LEU A 77 -1.25 10.56 6.69
N ALA A 78 -1.24 11.60 7.53
CA ALA A 78 -2.11 11.71 8.69
C ALA A 78 -3.60 11.70 8.29
N VAL A 79 -3.99 12.38 7.21
CA VAL A 79 -5.36 12.33 6.68
C VAL A 79 -5.71 10.94 6.13
N MET A 80 -4.77 10.27 5.45
CA MET A 80 -4.99 8.89 4.99
C MET A 80 -5.23 7.93 6.16
N ALA A 81 -4.43 8.04 7.22
CA ALA A 81 -4.60 7.26 8.45
C ALA A 81 -5.93 7.59 9.14
N ALA A 82 -6.30 8.87 9.21
CA ALA A 82 -7.58 9.30 9.77
C ALA A 82 -8.78 8.75 8.97
N THR A 83 -8.67 8.61 7.65
CA THR A 83 -9.68 7.95 6.81
C THR A 83 -9.86 6.48 7.19
N LEU A 84 -8.78 5.76 7.47
CA LEU A 84 -8.86 4.38 7.97
C LEU A 84 -9.49 4.32 9.37
N ALA A 85 -9.06 5.20 10.27
CA ALA A 85 -9.62 5.31 11.63
C ALA A 85 -11.11 5.67 11.63
N ASN A 86 -11.57 6.43 10.64
CA ASN A 86 -12.96 6.82 10.44
C ASN A 86 -13.77 5.80 9.61
N GLY A 87 -13.37 4.52 9.62
CA GLY A 87 -14.13 3.44 8.99
C GLY A 87 -14.24 3.56 7.45
N GLY A 88 -13.27 4.21 6.83
CA GLY A 88 -13.13 4.33 5.38
C GLY A 88 -13.74 5.59 4.78
N VAL A 89 -14.14 6.54 5.63
CA VAL A 89 -14.70 7.83 5.22
C VAL A 89 -13.67 8.92 5.45
N ASN A 90 -13.31 9.66 4.39
CA ASN A 90 -12.34 10.72 4.48
C ASN A 90 -12.88 11.87 5.34
N PRO A 91 -12.19 12.25 6.43
CA PRO A 91 -12.70 13.23 7.39
C PRO A 91 -12.74 14.67 6.82
N MET A 92 -11.99 14.96 5.76
CA MET A 92 -11.90 16.30 5.19
C MET A 92 -13.09 16.64 4.28
N ASN A 93 -13.66 15.66 3.59
CA ASN A 93 -14.69 15.86 2.57
C ASN A 93 -15.92 14.94 2.73
N GLY A 94 -15.91 14.00 3.67
CA GLY A 94 -17.01 13.06 3.92
C GLY A 94 -17.13 11.94 2.88
N GLU A 95 -16.18 11.80 1.95
CA GLU A 95 -16.22 10.79 0.91
C GLU A 95 -15.95 9.39 1.48
N ARG A 96 -16.78 8.40 1.14
CA ARG A 96 -16.48 6.99 1.40
C ARG A 96 -15.44 6.47 0.40
N VAL A 97 -14.20 6.34 0.87
CA VAL A 97 -13.08 5.85 0.05
C VAL A 97 -13.12 4.33 -0.07
N ILE A 98 -13.24 3.64 1.08
CA ILE A 98 -13.38 2.18 1.16
C ILE A 98 -14.54 1.80 2.09
N ASN A 99 -15.00 0.56 1.96
CA ASN A 99 -16.04 0.04 2.85
C ASN A 99 -15.47 -0.26 4.25
N ASN A 100 -16.35 -0.29 5.25
CA ASN A 100 -15.94 -0.49 6.64
C ASN A 100 -15.25 -1.84 6.88
N ARG A 101 -15.64 -2.88 6.14
CA ARG A 101 -15.04 -4.21 6.24
C ARG A 101 -13.57 -4.19 5.80
N ALA A 102 -13.27 -3.57 4.66
CA ALA A 102 -11.91 -3.39 4.18
C ALA A 102 -11.06 -2.61 5.20
N CYS A 103 -11.59 -1.53 5.78
CA CYS A 103 -10.90 -0.81 6.86
C CYS A 103 -10.57 -1.70 8.05
N ARG A 104 -11.57 -2.42 8.56
CA ARG A 104 -11.39 -3.31 9.72
C ARG A 104 -10.37 -4.40 9.44
N ASP A 105 -10.46 -5.04 8.27
CA ASP A 105 -9.57 -6.13 7.90
C ASP A 105 -8.12 -5.61 7.72
N THR A 106 -7.93 -4.42 7.12
CA THR A 106 -6.62 -3.75 7.02
C THR A 106 -6.05 -3.39 8.39
N LEU A 107 -6.82 -2.73 9.27
CA LEU A 107 -6.36 -2.36 10.62
C LEU A 107 -6.01 -3.60 11.45
N SER A 108 -6.78 -4.68 11.32
CA SER A 108 -6.49 -5.94 12.01
C SER A 108 -5.15 -6.55 11.57
N LEU A 109 -4.83 -6.48 10.27
CA LEU A 109 -3.53 -6.91 9.77
C LEU A 109 -2.42 -5.98 10.24
N MET A 110 -2.58 -4.66 10.14
CA MET A 110 -1.59 -3.68 10.62
C MET A 110 -1.24 -3.88 12.10
N TYR A 111 -2.22 -4.18 12.94
CA TYR A 111 -2.01 -4.49 14.35
C TYR A 111 -1.05 -5.68 14.57
N SER A 112 -1.16 -6.72 13.74
CA SER A 112 -0.45 -7.99 13.94
C SER A 112 0.86 -8.11 13.15
N CYS A 113 0.99 -7.44 12.00
CA CYS A 113 2.14 -7.56 11.12
C CYS A 113 2.68 -6.22 10.58
N GLY A 114 2.24 -5.08 11.12
CA GLY A 114 2.58 -3.75 10.61
C GLY A 114 3.99 -3.23 10.99
N MET A 115 4.65 -3.84 11.98
CA MET A 115 5.96 -3.37 12.50
C MET A 115 7.06 -4.42 12.33
N TYR A 116 7.01 -5.21 11.25
CA TYR A 116 7.96 -6.31 10.98
C TYR A 116 8.08 -7.26 12.19
N ASP A 117 9.31 -7.68 12.54
CA ASP A 117 9.60 -8.57 13.68
C ASP A 117 9.19 -7.96 15.03
N TRP A 118 8.92 -6.64 15.08
CA TRP A 118 8.51 -5.94 16.29
C TRP A 118 7.00 -5.87 16.50
N SER A 119 6.20 -6.37 15.55
CA SER A 119 4.73 -6.29 15.59
C SER A 119 4.12 -6.84 16.89
N GLY A 120 4.61 -7.98 17.40
CA GLY A 120 4.11 -8.56 18.65
C GLY A 120 4.40 -7.69 19.89
N GLN A 121 5.59 -7.08 19.96
CA GLN A 121 5.95 -6.17 21.06
C GLN A 121 5.16 -4.86 20.97
N PHE A 122 4.96 -4.34 19.77
CA PHE A 122 4.16 -3.14 19.53
C PHE A 122 2.70 -3.35 19.91
N ALA A 123 2.10 -4.46 19.46
CA ALA A 123 0.73 -4.85 19.78
C ALA A 123 0.50 -4.92 21.30
N PHE A 124 1.47 -5.46 22.04
CA PHE A 124 1.39 -5.58 23.49
C PHE A 124 1.57 -4.22 24.21
N ARG A 125 2.57 -3.43 23.80
CA ARG A 125 2.99 -2.20 24.50
C ARG A 125 2.19 -0.97 24.11
N VAL A 126 1.98 -0.76 22.81
CA VAL A 126 1.40 0.48 22.27
C VAL A 126 -0.08 0.32 21.94
N ARG A 127 -0.51 -0.88 21.52
CA ARG A 127 -1.94 -1.24 21.33
C ARG A 127 -2.69 -0.40 20.30
N ILE A 128 -1.99 0.09 19.28
CA ILE A 128 -2.58 0.81 18.14
C ILE A 128 -2.26 0.07 16.85
N SER A 129 -3.09 0.29 15.83
CA SER A 129 -2.82 -0.07 14.44
C SER A 129 -2.34 1.15 13.69
#